data_AF-A0A2D6AG93-F1
#
_entry.id   AF-A0A2D6AG93-F1
#
_cell.length_a   1.000
_cell.length_b   1.000
_cell.length_c   1.000
_cell.angle_alpha   90.00
_cell.angle_beta   90.00
_cell.angle_gamma   90.00
#
_symmetry.space_group_name_H-M   'P 1'
#
loop_
_entity.id
_entity.type
_entity.pdbx_description
1 polymer ?
#
loop_
_entity_poly.entity_id
_entity_poly.type
_entity_poly.pdbx_seq_one_letter_code
_entity_poly.pdbx_strand_id
1 'polypeptide(L)' 'MGVRVKEPPVDGAANAALLRLLAKCLGISKDAISIIHGVAGRNKILKVEGLSVGQIKNRL' A
#
# COMPACT_ATOMS: atom_id res chain seq x y z
N MET A 1 0.82 -4.46 10.96
CA MET A 1 -0.58 -4.21 10.56
C MET A 1 -0.93 -5.12 9.40
N GLY A 2 -2.11 -5.74 9.40
CA GLY A 2 -2.56 -6.60 8.31
C GLY A 2 -3.63 -5.91 7.47
N VAL A 3 -3.49 -5.92 6.15
CA VAL A 3 -4.50 -5.39 5.22
C VAL A 3 -5.08 -6.55 4.43
N ARG A 4 -6.41 -6.65 4.40
CA ARG A 4 -7.14 -7.67 3.63
C ARG A 4 -7.64 -7.05 2.33
N VAL A 5 -7.15 -7.59 1.21
CA VAL A 5 -7.67 -7.31 -0.14
C VAL A 5 -8.48 -8.53 -0.60
N LYS A 6 -9.53 -8.31 -1.38
CA LYS A 6 -10.41 -9.40 -1.86
C LYS A 6 -9.85 -10.05 -3.12
N GLU A 7 -8.96 -9.33 -3.79
CA GLU A 7 -8.37 -9.70 -5.05
C GLU A 7 -7.45 -10.92 -4.88
N PRO A 8 -7.53 -11.90 -5.79
CA PRO A 8 -6.67 -13.07 -5.75
C PRO A 8 -5.20 -12.67 -5.90
N PRO A 9 -4.24 -13.46 -5.35
CA PRO A 9 -2.80 -13.18 -5.44
C PRO A 9 -2.23 -13.55 -6.83
N VAL A 10 -3.02 -13.45 -7.89
CA VAL A 10 -2.62 -13.70 -9.29
C VAL A 10 -2.30 -12.37 -9.98
N ASP A 11 -1.31 -12.38 -10.86
CA ASP A 11 -0.93 -11.25 -11.73
C ASP A 11 -0.81 -9.88 -11.05
N GLY A 12 -0.37 -9.84 -9.78
CA GLY A 12 -0.20 -8.60 -9.04
C GLY A 12 -1.50 -7.85 -8.73
N ALA A 13 -2.68 -8.43 -8.98
CA ALA A 13 -3.98 -7.80 -8.71
C ALA A 13 -4.14 -7.42 -7.22
N ALA A 14 -3.74 -8.32 -6.31
CA ALA A 14 -3.68 -8.04 -4.88
C ALA A 14 -2.75 -6.87 -4.52
N ASN A 15 -1.63 -6.71 -5.23
CA ASN A 15 -0.69 -5.61 -5.01
C ASN A 15 -1.27 -4.28 -5.48
N ALA A 16 -1.89 -4.26 -6.65
CA ALA A 16 -2.55 -3.08 -7.20
C ALA A 16 -3.75 -2.64 -6.32
N ALA A 17 -4.53 -3.59 -5.82
CA ALA A 17 -5.64 -3.34 -4.91
C ALA A 17 -5.14 -2.76 -3.57
N LEU A 18 -4.07 -3.33 -3.01
CA LEU A 18 -3.44 -2.84 -1.79
C LEU A 18 -2.96 -1.39 -1.95
N LEU A 19 -2.21 -1.10 -3.01
CA LEU A 19 -1.69 0.24 -3.29
C LEU A 19 -2.84 1.25 -3.47
N ARG A 20 -3.90 0.87 -4.20
CA ARG A 20 -5.08 1.72 -4.38
C ARG A 20 -5.80 2.00 -3.07
N LEU A 21 -5.97 0.98 -2.23
CA LEU A 21 -6.62 1.11 -0.93
C LEU A 21 -5.82 2.05 -0.02
N LEU A 22 -4.50 1.83 0.08
CA LEU A 22 -3.63 2.63 0.93
C LEU A 22 -3.50 4.07 0.42
N ALA A 23 -3.38 4.30 -0.88
CA ALA A 23 -3.38 5.65 -1.47
C ALA A 23 -4.65 6.41 -1.07
N LYS A 24 -5.82 5.75 -1.11
CA LYS A 24 -7.09 6.34 -0.72
C LYS A 24 -7.15 6.65 0.78
N CYS A 25 -6.73 5.73 1.65
CA CYS A 25 -6.70 5.95 3.10
C CYS A 25 -5.75 7.09 3.48
N LEU A 26 -4.60 7.15 2.81
CA LEU A 26 -3.58 8.18 3.06
C LEU A 26 -3.89 9.51 2.35
N GLY A 27 -4.86 9.57 1.44
CA GLY A 27 -5.22 10.78 0.70
C GLY A 27 -4.11 11.28 -0.24
N ILE A 28 -3.39 10.36 -0.89
CA ILE A 28 -2.27 10.65 -1.78
C ILE A 28 -2.49 10.10 -3.20
N SER A 29 -1.73 10.59 -4.18
CA SER A 29 -1.71 10.00 -5.52
C SER A 29 -1.19 8.56 -5.48
N LYS A 30 -1.63 7.73 -6.43
CA LYS A 30 -1.09 6.38 -6.61
C LYS A 30 0.40 6.38 -6.92
N ASP A 31 0.89 7.42 -7.59
CA ASP A 31 2.31 7.52 -7.95
C ASP A 31 3.19 7.82 -6.73
N ALA A 32 2.58 8.35 -5.65
CA ALA A 32 3.26 8.63 -4.39
C ALA A 32 3.33 7.40 -3.47
N ILE A 33 2.89 6.22 -3.92
CA ILE A 33 3.00 4.98 -3.15
C ILE A 33 3.43 3.80 -4.03
N SER A 34 4.46 3.07 -3.61
CA SER A 34 4.97 1.92 -4.36
C SER A 34 5.46 0.80 -3.45
N ILE A 35 5.44 -0.43 -3.94
CA ILE A 35 6.03 -1.58 -3.24
C ILE A 35 7.51 -1.63 -3.60
N ILE A 36 8.38 -1.49 -2.61
CA ILE A 36 9.82 -1.62 -2.80
C ILE A 36 10.35 -3.01 -2.41
N HIS A 37 9.58 -3.78 -1.64
CA HIS A 37 9.93 -5.15 -1.29
C HIS A 37 8.70 -6.01 -0.96
N GLY A 38 8.81 -7.34 -1.16
CA GLY A 38 7.77 -8.29 -0.75
C GLY A 38 6.59 -8.45 -1.72
N VAL A 39 6.80 -8.17 -3.02
CA VAL A 39 5.77 -8.30 -4.08
C VAL A 39 5.10 -9.68 -4.06
N ALA A 40 5.89 -10.75 -3.89
CA ALA A 40 5.43 -12.14 -3.81
C ALA A 40 5.16 -12.64 -2.37
N GLY A 41 5.42 -11.81 -1.35
CA GLY A 41 5.31 -12.17 0.07
C GLY A 41 4.09 -11.56 0.77
N ARG A 42 3.79 -12.08 1.96
CA ARG A 42 2.77 -11.50 2.88
C ARG A 42 3.26 -10.20 3.53
N ASN A 43 4.56 -10.11 3.81
CA ASN A 43 5.18 -8.92 4.37
C ASN A 43 5.65 -8.02 3.23
N LYS A 44 5.09 -6.81 3.16
CA LYS A 44 5.36 -5.83 2.10
C LYS A 44 5.98 -4.58 2.69
N ILE A 45 7.02 -4.08 2.05
CA ILE A 45 7.62 -2.77 2.38
C ILE A 45 7.18 -1.80 1.29
N LEU A 46 6.56 -0.71 1.72
CA LEU A 46 6.01 0.32 0.86
C LEU A 46 6.82 1.60 1.02
N LYS A 47 7.11 2.27 -0.10
CA LYS A 47 7.58 3.64 -0.12
C LYS A 47 6.36 4.56 -0.25
N VAL A 48 6.29 5.58 0.60
CA VAL A 48 5.27 6.62 0.56
C VAL A 48 5.96 7.96 0.47
N GLU A 49 5.54 8.80 -0.47
CA GLU A 49 6.08 10.14 -0.69
C GLU A 49 5.06 11.21 -0.26
N GLY A 50 5.57 12.37 0.19
CA GLY A 50 4.74 13.51 0.56
C GLY A 50 4.01 13.42 1.91
N LEU A 51 4.30 12.41 2.74
CA LEU A 51 3.77 12.29 4.10
C LEU A 51 4.87 12.01 5.12
N SER A 52 4.73 12.60 6.31
CA SER A 52 5.56 12.25 7.46
C SER A 52 5.05 10.98 8.14
N VAL A 53 5.93 10.34 8.92
CA VAL A 53 5.57 9.14 9.69
C VAL A 53 4.39 9.39 10.64
N GLY A 54 4.31 10.59 11.24
CA GLY A 54 3.19 10.96 12.11
C GLY A 54 1.85 11.05 11.36
N GLN A 55 1.87 11.63 10.15
CA GLN A 55 0.66 11.71 9.30
C GLN A 55 0.19 10.33 8.85
N ILE A 56 1.13 9.41 8.53
CA ILE A 56 0.80 8.04 8.16
C ILE A 56 0.14 7.30 9.34
N LYS A 57 0.73 7.39 10.54
CA LYS A 57 0.19 6.75 11.75
C LYS A 57 -1.20 7.25 12.14
N ASN A 58 -1.55 8.50 11.84
CA ASN A 58 -2.87 9.05 12.15
C ASN A 58 -3.95 8.68 11.12
N ARG A 59 -3.56 8.18 9.94
CA ARG A 59 -4.46 7.88 8.81
C ARG A 59 -4.70 6.38 8.61
N LEU A 60 -4.04 5.51 9.38
CA LEU A 60 -4.09 4.04 9.30
C LEU A 60 -4.31 3.43 10.68
#